data_AF-A0A1G0HXQ2-F1
#
_entry.id   AF-A0A1G0HXQ2-F1
#
_cell.length_a   1.000
_cell.length_b   1.000
_cell.length_c   1.000
_cell.angle_alpha   90.00
_cell.angle_beta   90.00
_cell.angle_gamma   90.00
#
_symmetry.space_group_name_H-M   'P 1'
#
loop_
_entity.id
_entity.type
_entity.pdbx_description
1 polymer ?
#
loop_
_entity_poly.entity_id
_entity_poly.type
_entity_poly.pdbx_seq_one_letter_code
_entity_poly.pdbx_strand_id
1 'polypeptide(L)'
;MCETERAKGFVRPVRDGYVHVGAPGAKFPLRELTPEEHERYDRFGYVKFEAYPDGAGMFWTQDRLDKIGKGCGTRTLMPQAIAETYARKPDYYGSTFCCGCGKYLPVGSYGEFVWDGTAERVGT
;
A
#
# COMPACT_ATOMS: atom_id res chain seq x y z
N MET A 1 8.36 -20.80 -6.75
CA MET A 1 9.73 -20.41 -6.39
C MET A 1 10.59 -21.66 -6.46
N CYS A 2 11.60 -21.66 -7.31
CA CYS A 2 12.48 -22.80 -7.49
C CYS A 2 13.59 -22.84 -6.43
N GLU A 3 14.32 -23.96 -6.36
CA GLU A 3 15.40 -24.16 -5.40
C GLU A 3 16.56 -23.17 -5.60
N THR A 4 16.84 -22.78 -6.85
CA THR A 4 17.87 -21.79 -7.17
C THR A 4 17.50 -20.38 -6.71
N GLU A 5 16.21 -20.02 -6.68
CA GLU A 5 15.74 -18.75 -6.10
C GLU A 5 15.85 -18.75 -4.57
N ARG A 6 15.54 -19.89 -3.92
CA ARG A 6 15.73 -20.04 -2.48
C ARG A 6 17.20 -19.93 -2.07
N ALA A 7 18.11 -20.47 -2.86
CA ALA A 7 19.55 -20.33 -2.64
C ALA A 7 20.04 -18.87 -2.69
N LYS A 8 19.33 -17.99 -3.40
CA LYS A 8 19.60 -16.54 -3.45
C LYS A 8 18.97 -15.75 -2.29
N GLY A 9 18.32 -16.45 -1.35
CA GLY A 9 17.65 -15.83 -0.21
C GLY A 9 16.31 -15.17 -0.55
N PHE A 10 15.70 -15.52 -1.69
CA PHE A 10 14.39 -14.99 -2.06
C PHE A 10 13.29 -15.63 -1.20
N VAL A 11 12.44 -14.78 -0.64
CA VAL A 11 11.23 -15.15 0.13
C VAL A 11 9.95 -14.93 -0.68
N ARG A 12 10.02 -14.14 -1.75
CA ARG A 12 8.96 -13.93 -2.75
C ARG A 12 9.52 -14.16 -4.17
N PRO A 13 8.67 -14.48 -5.17
CA PRO A 13 9.09 -14.49 -6.57
C PRO A 13 9.62 -13.11 -7.00
N VAL A 14 10.64 -13.09 -7.85
CA VAL A 14 11.11 -11.83 -8.45
C VAL A 14 10.03 -11.29 -9.39
N ARG A 15 9.65 -10.02 -9.16
CA ARG A 15 8.69 -9.28 -10.01
C ARG A 15 9.30 -7.94 -10.37
N ASP A 16 9.26 -7.61 -11.65
CA ASP A 16 9.91 -6.43 -12.22
C ASP A 16 8.91 -5.33 -12.61
N GLY A 17 7.61 -5.58 -12.45
CA GLY A 17 6.54 -4.65 -12.85
C GLY A 17 5.48 -4.48 -11.78
N TYR A 18 4.96 -3.27 -11.65
CA TYR A 18 3.83 -2.94 -10.78
C TYR A 18 2.97 -1.84 -11.37
N VAL A 19 1.71 -1.78 -10.94
CA VAL A 19 0.70 -0.84 -11.44
C VAL A 19 0.24 0.08 -10.33
N HIS A 20 0.16 1.39 -10.63
CA HIS A 20 -0.38 2.38 -9.71
C HIS A 20 -1.91 2.33 -9.69
N VAL A 21 -2.48 1.78 -8.63
CA VAL A 21 -3.94 1.59 -8.47
C VAL A 21 -4.56 2.50 -7.42
N GLY A 22 -3.74 3.26 -6.70
CA GLY A 22 -4.17 4.13 -5.60
C GLY A 22 -4.31 3.38 -4.28
N ALA A 23 -4.69 4.11 -3.24
CA ALA A 23 -4.78 3.55 -1.89
C ALA A 23 -5.83 2.42 -1.84
N PRO A 24 -5.61 1.37 -1.02
CA PRO A 24 -6.65 0.39 -0.76
C PRO A 24 -7.79 1.04 0.01
N GLY A 25 -9.01 0.62 -0.27
CA GLY A 25 -10.19 1.01 0.50
C GLY A 25 -10.19 0.42 1.90
N ALA A 26 -11.10 0.92 2.74
CA ALA A 26 -11.39 0.34 4.04
C ALA A 26 -11.86 -1.12 3.88
N LYS A 27 -11.39 -1.99 4.77
CA LYS A 27 -11.76 -3.40 4.83
C LYS A 27 -13.03 -3.61 5.66
N PHE A 28 -13.28 -2.72 6.62
CA PHE A 28 -14.44 -2.74 7.50
C PHE A 28 -15.27 -1.47 7.37
N PRO A 29 -16.51 -1.45 7.90
CA PRO A 29 -17.37 -0.27 7.82
C PRO A 29 -16.73 0.97 8.43
N LEU A 30 -16.84 2.08 7.69
CA LEU A 30 -16.47 3.41 8.17
C LEU A 30 -17.66 4.04 8.88
N ARG A 31 -17.43 4.50 10.12
CA ARG A 31 -18.38 5.32 10.88
C ARG A 31 -17.87 6.75 11.01
N GLU A 32 -18.79 7.67 11.31
CA GLU A 32 -18.42 9.01 11.77
C GLU A 32 -17.68 8.94 13.11
N LEU A 33 -16.87 9.96 13.37
CA LEU A 33 -16.27 10.17 14.69
C LEU A 33 -17.36 10.60 15.68
N THR A 34 -17.20 10.17 16.92
CA THR A 34 -18.02 10.62 18.05
C THR A 34 -17.60 12.02 18.50
N PRO A 35 -18.45 12.78 19.21
CA PRO A 35 -18.09 14.09 19.75
C PRO A 35 -16.80 14.06 20.59
N GLU A 36 -16.60 13.02 21.39
CA GLU A 36 -15.41 12.84 22.23
C GLU A 36 -14.15 12.57 21.39
N GLU A 37 -14.28 11.82 20.29
CA GLU A 37 -13.17 11.60 19.35
C GLU A 37 -12.80 12.87 18.58
N HIS A 38 -13.79 13.68 18.21
CA HIS A 38 -13.57 14.99 17.60
C HIS A 38 -12.79 15.91 18.55
N GLU A 39 -13.23 16.05 19.80
CA GLU A 39 -12.54 16.86 20.80
C GLU A 39 -11.06 16.46 20.96
N ARG A 40 -10.79 15.15 20.93
CA ARG A 40 -9.43 14.63 21.12
C ARG A 40 -8.56 14.67 19.86
N TYR A 41 -9.14 14.43 18.69
CA TYR A 41 -8.38 14.09 17.48
C TYR A 41 -8.58 15.04 16.29
N ASP A 42 -9.40 16.08 16.39
CA ASP A 42 -9.61 17.05 15.28
C ASP A 42 -8.30 17.66 14.79
N ARG A 43 -7.34 17.87 15.68
CA ARG A 43 -5.97 18.34 15.34
C ARG A 43 -5.22 17.46 14.33
N PHE A 44 -5.64 16.20 14.14
CA PHE A 44 -5.03 15.25 13.22
C PHE A 44 -5.79 15.12 11.88
N GLY A 45 -6.94 15.80 11.74
CA GLY A 45 -7.71 15.83 10.49
C GLY A 45 -8.39 14.49 10.14
N TYR A 46 -8.72 13.68 11.14
CA TYR A 46 -9.49 12.45 10.94
C TYR A 46 -10.96 12.75 10.69
N VAL A 47 -11.56 12.03 9.74
CA VAL A 47 -12.94 12.24 9.28
C VAL A 47 -13.80 10.99 9.40
N LYS A 48 -13.20 9.80 9.41
CA LYS A 48 -13.90 8.52 9.62
C LYS A 48 -13.10 7.60 10.53
N PHE A 49 -13.79 6.69 11.19
CA PHE A 49 -13.19 5.59 11.94
C PHE A 49 -13.63 4.26 11.33
N GLU A 50 -12.66 3.41 11.03
CA GLU A 50 -12.87 2.04 10.58
C GLU A 50 -12.88 1.11 11.79
N ALA A 51 -14.04 0.54 12.11
CA ALA A 51 -14.21 -0.31 13.28
C ALA A 51 -13.87 -1.77 12.96
N TYR A 52 -12.98 -2.36 13.76
CA TYR A 52 -12.59 -3.76 13.64
C TYR A 52 -13.44 -4.64 14.59
N PRO A 53 -13.64 -5.93 14.27
CA PRO A 53 -14.48 -6.82 15.08
C PRO A 53 -13.98 -7.05 16.52
N ASP A 54 -12.68 -6.84 16.76
CA ASP A 54 -12.03 -6.98 18.07
C ASP A 54 -12.18 -5.72 18.96
N GLY A 55 -12.89 -4.69 18.48
CA GLY A 55 -13.07 -3.43 19.18
C GLY A 55 -11.94 -2.42 18.95
N ALA A 56 -10.88 -2.81 18.24
CA ALA A 56 -9.88 -1.86 17.75
C ALA A 56 -10.40 -1.15 16.48
N GLY A 57 -9.57 -0.25 15.93
CA GLY A 57 -9.88 0.33 14.64
C GLY A 57 -8.82 1.32 14.18
N MET A 58 -9.10 1.94 13.04
CA MET A 58 -8.18 2.87 12.38
C MET A 58 -8.90 4.17 12.04
N PHE A 59 -8.26 5.31 12.33
CA PHE A 59 -8.73 6.61 11.90
C PHE A 59 -8.29 6.91 10.46
N TRP A 60 -9.19 7.50 9.69
CA TRP A 60 -9.00 7.84 8.28
C TRP A 60 -9.07 9.35 8.07
N THR A 61 -8.14 9.89 7.28
CA THR A 61 -8.16 11.29 6.82
C THR A 61 -8.91 11.40 5.48
N GLN A 62 -9.41 12.60 5.17
CA GLN A 62 -10.09 12.85 3.90
C GLN A 62 -9.16 12.57 2.70
N ASP A 63 -7.92 13.06 2.75
CA ASP A 63 -6.90 12.83 1.70
C ASP A 63 -6.68 11.34 1.40
N ARG A 64 -6.75 10.48 2.42
CA ARG A 64 -6.59 9.04 2.22
C ARG A 64 -7.81 8.42 1.54
N LEU A 65 -9.01 8.84 1.94
CA LEU A 65 -10.26 8.40 1.32
C LEU A 65 -10.32 8.81 -0.15
N ASP A 66 -9.88 10.04 -0.45
CA ASP A 66 -9.88 10.58 -1.81
C ASP A 66 -8.92 9.82 -2.75
N LYS A 67 -7.87 9.21 -2.20
CA LYS A 67 -6.90 8.40 -2.97
C LYS A 67 -7.35 6.96 -3.22
N ILE A 68 -8.46 6.51 -2.62
CA ILE A 68 -8.93 5.13 -2.78
C ILE A 68 -9.25 4.86 -4.25
N GLY A 69 -8.55 3.89 -4.83
CA GLY A 69 -8.73 3.52 -6.24
C GLY A 69 -8.36 4.61 -7.26
N LYS A 70 -7.71 5.71 -6.84
CA LYS A 70 -7.33 6.84 -7.71
C LYS A 70 -5.89 6.77 -8.22
N GLY A 71 -5.43 5.57 -8.58
CA GLY A 71 -4.15 5.40 -9.26
C GLY A 71 -4.20 5.85 -10.72
N CYS A 72 -3.05 6.21 -11.30
CA CYS A 72 -2.99 6.56 -12.73
C CYS A 72 -3.12 5.36 -13.67
N GLY A 73 -3.08 4.13 -13.16
CA GLY A 73 -3.13 2.89 -13.95
C GLY A 73 -1.86 2.58 -14.73
N THR A 74 -0.83 3.45 -14.66
CA THR A 74 0.43 3.22 -15.38
C THR A 74 1.22 2.08 -14.76
N ARG A 75 1.69 1.16 -15.62
CA ARG A 75 2.64 0.11 -15.28
C ARG A 75 4.06 0.68 -15.26
N THR A 76 4.73 0.54 -14.13
CA THR A 76 6.15 0.89 -13.98
C THR A 76 6.99 -0.37 -13.97
N LEU A 77 8.02 -0.41 -14.81
CA LEU A 77 9.06 -1.43 -14.80
C LEU A 77 10.23 -0.98 -13.91
N MET A 78 10.77 -1.90 -13.11
CA MET A 78 11.93 -1.66 -12.26
C MET A 78 13.16 -2.45 -12.71
N PRO A 79 14.37 -1.93 -12.48
CA PRO A 79 15.61 -2.68 -12.68
C PRO A 79 15.68 -3.95 -11.82
N GLN A 80 16.35 -4.98 -12.34
CA GLN A 80 16.49 -6.30 -11.69
C GLN A 80 17.01 -6.21 -10.24
N ALA A 81 17.99 -5.33 -9.96
CA ALA A 81 18.55 -5.18 -8.62
C ALA A 81 17.50 -4.77 -7.57
N ILE A 82 16.53 -3.92 -7.95
CA ILE A 82 15.43 -3.50 -7.07
C ILE A 82 14.43 -4.64 -6.91
N ALA A 83 14.09 -5.32 -8.01
CA ALA A 83 13.17 -6.46 -8.00
C ALA A 83 13.66 -7.58 -7.08
N GLU A 84 14.95 -7.92 -7.15
CA GLU A 84 15.57 -8.90 -6.27
C GLU A 84 15.61 -8.45 -4.80
N THR A 85 15.68 -7.14 -4.54
CA THR A 85 15.61 -6.61 -3.18
C THR A 85 14.23 -6.84 -2.58
N TYR A 86 13.15 -6.56 -3.34
CA TYR A 86 11.79 -6.93 -2.91
C TYR A 86 11.63 -8.44 -2.74
N ALA A 87 12.24 -9.25 -3.61
CA ALA A 87 12.19 -10.70 -3.49
C ALA A 87 12.88 -11.23 -2.22
N ARG A 88 13.99 -10.60 -1.78
CA ARG A 88 14.71 -10.94 -0.53
C ARG A 88 14.04 -10.37 0.72
N LYS A 89 13.57 -9.11 0.63
CA LYS A 89 13.04 -8.36 1.76
C LYS A 89 11.92 -7.42 1.29
N PRO A 90 10.65 -7.90 1.27
CA PRO A 90 9.53 -7.15 0.71
C PRO A 90 9.30 -5.78 1.39
N ASP A 91 9.50 -5.70 2.69
CA ASP A 91 9.31 -4.50 3.51
C ASP A 91 10.50 -3.52 3.46
N TYR A 92 11.52 -3.77 2.64
CA TYR A 92 12.73 -2.94 2.59
C TYR A 92 12.46 -1.49 2.16
N TYR A 93 11.53 -1.29 1.23
CA TYR A 93 11.17 0.03 0.72
C TYR A 93 9.85 0.51 1.33
N GLY A 94 9.79 1.78 1.74
CA GLY A 94 8.54 2.44 2.16
C GLY A 94 7.77 3.11 1.01
N SER A 95 8.42 3.33 -0.14
CA SER A 95 7.82 3.92 -1.33
C SER A 95 8.50 3.44 -2.61
N THR A 96 7.81 3.53 -3.74
CA THR A 96 8.38 3.28 -5.07
C THR A 96 7.94 4.37 -6.07
N PHE A 97 8.66 4.47 -7.18
CA PHE A 97 8.41 5.48 -8.21
C PHE A 97 7.27 5.10 -9.15
N CYS A 98 6.41 6.04 -9.50
CA CYS A 98 5.42 5.87 -10.57
C CYS A 98 5.88 6.63 -11.82
N CYS A 99 6.11 5.94 -12.93
CA CYS A 99 6.53 6.61 -14.18
C CYS A 99 5.42 7.45 -14.83
N GLY A 100 4.13 7.13 -14.58
CA GLY A 100 3.01 7.92 -15.07
C GLY A 100 2.81 9.23 -14.31
N CYS A 101 2.96 9.20 -12.98
CA CYS A 101 2.83 10.41 -12.14
C CYS A 101 4.14 11.18 -11.95
N GLY A 102 5.30 10.57 -12.22
CA GLY A 102 6.60 11.20 -12.03
C GLY A 102 6.99 11.43 -10.56
N LYS A 103 6.49 10.62 -9.62
CA LYS A 103 6.72 10.80 -8.17
C LYS A 103 6.82 9.47 -7.42
N TYR A 104 7.43 9.52 -6.23
CA TYR A 104 7.43 8.42 -5.28
C TYR A 104 6.12 8.39 -4.48
N LEU A 105 5.56 7.19 -4.34
CA LEU A 105 4.30 6.95 -3.63
C LEU A 105 4.46 5.73 -2.71
N PRO A 106 3.67 5.64 -1.62
CA PRO A 106 3.86 4.63 -0.60
C PRO A 106 3.61 3.21 -1.12
N VAL A 107 4.35 2.24 -0.58
CA VAL A 107 4.15 0.79 -0.76
C VAL A 107 3.74 0.14 0.57
N GLY A 108 3.60 -1.17 0.60
CA GLY A 108 3.15 -1.96 1.74
C GLY A 108 1.64 -2.21 1.74
N SER A 109 1.12 -2.70 2.87
CA SER A 109 -0.28 -3.12 3.01
C SER A 109 -1.29 -2.01 2.73
N TYR A 110 -0.89 -0.75 2.89
CA TYR A 110 -1.68 0.44 2.61
C TYR A 110 -1.12 1.28 1.46
N GLY A 111 -0.14 0.75 0.73
CA GLY A 111 0.50 1.41 -0.40
C GLY A 111 -0.36 1.45 -1.65
N GLU A 112 0.06 2.25 -2.63
CA GLU A 112 -0.75 2.58 -3.79
C GLU A 112 -0.55 1.65 -5.00
N PHE A 113 0.30 0.64 -4.87
CA PHE A 113 0.71 -0.21 -5.99
C PHE A 113 0.39 -1.68 -5.77
N VAL A 114 0.07 -2.37 -6.86
CA VAL A 114 -0.02 -3.83 -6.93
C VAL A 114 1.01 -4.38 -7.91
N TRP A 115 1.53 -5.57 -7.63
CA TRP A 115 2.39 -6.27 -8.57
C TRP A 115 1.64 -6.57 -9.86
N ASP A 116 2.29 -6.37 -11.00
CA ASP A 116 1.71 -6.56 -12.31
C ASP A 116 1.15 -7.98 -12.49
N GLY A 117 -0.06 -8.06 -13.06
CA GLY A 117 -0.79 -9.33 -13.21
C GLY A 117 -1.36 -9.91 -11.90
N THR A 118 -1.33 -9.18 -10.78
CA THR A 118 -1.85 -9.65 -9.49
C THR A 118 -2.66 -8.58 -8.75
N ALA A 119 -3.32 -8.97 -7.65
CA ALA A 119 -3.90 -8.04 -6.68
C ALA A 119 -3.01 -7.85 -5.42
N GLU A 120 -1.82 -8.45 -5.41
CA GLU A 120 -0.88 -8.40 -4.27
C GLU A 120 -0.24 -7.01 -4.21
N ARG A 121 -0.25 -6.38 -3.02
CA ARG A 121 0.37 -5.06 -2.83
C ARG A 121 1.89 -5.17 -2.93
N VAL A 122 2.52 -4.16 -3.53
CA VAL A 122 3.98 -4.07 -3.54
C VAL A 122 4.46 -3.88 -2.11
N GLY A 123 5.50 -4.62 -1.70
CA GLY A 123 6.11 -4.49 -0.37
C GLY A 123 5.36 -5.15 0.79
N THR A 124 4.66 -6.26 0.53
CA THR A 124 3.97 -7.10 1.54
C THR A 124 4.42 -8.56 1.54
#